data_AF-A0A1X2CBH3-F1
#
_entry.id   AF-A0A1X2CBH3-F1
#
_cell.length_a   1.000
_cell.length_b   1.000
_cell.length_c   1.000
_cell.angle_alpha   90.00
_cell.angle_beta   90.00
_cell.angle_gamma   90.00
#
_symmetry.space_group_name_H-M   'P 1'
#
loop_
_entity.id
_entity.type
_entity.pdbx_description
1 polymer ?
#
loop_
_entity_poly.entity_id
_entity_poly.type
_entity_poly.pdbx_seq_one_letter_code
_entity_poly.pdbx_strand_id
1 'polypeptide(L)'
;MAVIVRRLFGVGKLPADLRAQIESEGILYLAEYVAVTRRFSGTIPGVRSAGSIASYVGSLAFTSQRVLGTLSVVPKLAGRVIDVRWDAQQTGAATAEISDTGLQLDLDIGHVDAKFHGELSLHFKADIGDDVLSRLPRRSLAFDVPPEYVFRAVGVTYSP
;
A
#
# COMPACT_ATOMS: atom_id res chain seq x y z
N MET A 1 0.67 8.98 -19.19
CA MET A 1 0.81 10.44 -19.06
C MET A 1 0.62 10.99 -17.63
N ALA A 2 -0.21 10.39 -16.76
CA ALA A 2 -0.50 10.96 -15.43
C ALA A 2 0.67 10.95 -14.41
N VAL A 3 1.59 9.99 -14.48
CA VAL A 3 2.70 9.88 -13.50
C VAL A 3 3.78 10.94 -13.74
N ILE A 4 4.06 11.30 -15.00
CA ILE A 4 5.11 12.29 -15.35
C ILE A 4 4.75 13.68 -14.80
N VAL A 5 3.49 14.11 -14.94
CA VAL A 5 3.02 15.40 -14.39
C VAL A 5 3.06 15.39 -12.86
N ARG A 6 2.64 14.29 -12.23
CA ARG A 6 2.66 14.13 -10.77
C ARG A 6 4.08 14.14 -10.18
N ARG A 7 5.06 13.59 -10.92
CA ARG A 7 6.48 13.61 -10.57
C ARG A 7 7.04 15.03 -10.48
N LEU A 8 6.62 15.93 -11.36
CA LEU A 8 7.02 17.34 -11.31
C LEU A 8 6.54 18.07 -10.05
N PHE A 9 5.46 17.61 -9.42
CA PHE A 9 4.93 18.16 -8.16
C PHE A 9 5.30 17.34 -6.92
N GLY A 10 6.19 16.35 -7.05
CA GLY A 10 6.62 15.49 -5.93
C GLY A 10 5.52 14.58 -5.37
N VAL A 11 4.43 14.35 -6.10
CA VAL A 11 3.35 13.45 -5.68
C VAL A 11 3.78 12.00 -5.91
N GLY A 12 3.90 11.22 -4.83
CA GLY A 12 4.46 9.86 -4.86
C GLY A 12 5.91 9.77 -4.41
N LYS A 13 6.51 10.89 -3.97
CA LYS A 13 7.80 10.89 -3.27
C LYS A 13 7.60 10.47 -1.81
N LEU A 14 8.54 9.71 -1.28
CA LEU A 14 8.55 9.39 0.15
C LEU A 14 8.84 10.67 0.96
N PRO A 15 8.09 10.95 2.04
CA PRO A 15 8.40 12.05 2.96
C PRO A 15 9.82 11.97 3.51
N ALA A 16 10.48 13.11 3.73
CA ALA A 16 11.89 13.15 4.12
C ALA A 16 12.20 12.37 5.41
N ASP A 17 11.33 12.46 6.40
CA ASP A 17 11.50 11.74 7.67
C ASP A 17 11.44 10.21 7.47
N LEU A 18 10.52 9.76 6.61
CA LEU A 18 10.41 8.35 6.24
C LEU A 18 11.62 7.90 5.43
N ARG A 19 12.12 8.74 4.53
CA ARG A 19 13.34 8.48 3.74
C ARG A 19 14.54 8.27 4.65
N ALA A 20 14.76 9.16 5.62
CA ALA A 20 15.84 9.05 6.59
C ALA A 20 15.70 7.78 7.45
N GLN A 21 14.47 7.45 7.87
CA GLN A 21 14.21 6.24 8.64
C GLN A 21 14.59 4.97 7.86
N ILE A 22 14.12 4.80 6.61
CA ILE A 22 14.44 3.60 5.82
C ILE A 22 15.92 3.51 5.44
N GLU A 23 16.61 4.65 5.32
CA GLU A 23 18.06 4.66 5.08
C GLU A 23 18.82 4.07 6.27
N SER A 24 18.44 4.44 7.50
CA SER A 24 19.03 3.87 8.72
C SER A 24 18.73 2.38 8.91
N GLU A 25 17.63 1.88 8.33
CA GLU A 25 17.26 0.46 8.39
C GLU A 25 18.02 -0.40 7.37
N GLY A 26 18.72 0.21 6.41
CA GLY A 26 19.35 -0.48 5.29
C GLY A 26 18.34 -0.86 4.22
N ILE A 27 18.41 -0.17 3.08
CA ILE A 27 17.47 -0.31 1.96
C ILE A 27 17.89 -1.51 1.08
N LEU A 28 16.96 -2.44 0.87
CA LEU A 28 17.07 -3.51 -0.12
C LEU A 28 16.45 -3.10 -1.46
N TYR A 29 15.37 -2.32 -1.41
CA TYR A 29 14.67 -1.80 -2.58
C TYR A 29 13.99 -0.48 -2.25
N LEU A 30 14.02 0.47 -3.18
CA LEU A 30 13.23 1.70 -3.10
C LEU A 30 12.77 2.10 -4.51
N ALA A 31 11.47 2.23 -4.67
CA ALA A 31 10.84 2.83 -5.83
C ALA A 31 9.92 3.98 -5.38
N GLU A 32 10.11 5.15 -5.96
CA GLU A 32 9.25 6.31 -5.78
C GLU A 32 8.46 6.57 -7.07
N TYR A 33 7.34 7.28 -6.95
CA TYR A 33 6.44 7.54 -8.08
C TYR A 33 5.84 6.26 -8.70
N VAL A 34 5.66 5.24 -7.87
CA VAL A 34 5.10 3.93 -8.23
C VAL A 34 3.62 4.09 -8.58
N ALA A 35 3.20 3.55 -9.73
CA ALA A 35 1.79 3.53 -10.08
C ALA A 35 1.05 2.52 -9.19
N VAL A 36 -0.01 2.96 -8.50
CA VAL A 36 -0.81 2.09 -7.64
C VAL A 36 -2.20 1.95 -8.23
N THR A 37 -2.64 0.72 -8.48
CA THR A 37 -4.01 0.43 -8.95
C THR A 37 -4.83 -0.04 -7.77
N ARG A 38 -5.89 0.71 -7.44
CA ARG A 38 -6.88 0.29 -6.44
C ARG A 38 -8.07 -0.34 -7.13
N ARG A 39 -8.53 -1.49 -6.64
CA ARG A 39 -9.83 -2.06 -6.98
C ARG A 39 -10.65 -2.21 -5.71
N PHE A 40 -11.92 -1.85 -5.79
CA PHE A 40 -12.85 -2.01 -4.68
C PHE A 40 -14.19 -2.47 -5.21
N SER A 41 -14.74 -3.51 -4.59
CA SER A 41 -16.11 -3.99 -4.81
C SER A 41 -16.70 -4.32 -3.45
N GLY A 42 -17.82 -3.72 -3.10
CA GLY A 42 -18.38 -3.91 -1.77
C GLY A 42 -19.25 -2.78 -1.25
N THR A 43 -19.61 -2.91 0.02
CA THR A 43 -20.42 -1.96 0.77
C THR A 43 -19.72 -1.64 2.09
N ILE A 44 -19.60 -0.35 2.38
CA ILE A 44 -19.22 0.22 3.67
C ILE A 44 -20.20 1.36 3.99
N PRO A 45 -20.31 1.84 5.23
CA PRO A 45 -21.17 2.99 5.56
C PRO A 45 -20.94 4.18 4.62
N GLY A 46 -22.00 4.62 3.95
CA GLY A 46 -21.97 5.75 3.00
C GLY A 46 -21.45 5.43 1.59
N VAL A 47 -20.95 4.21 1.32
CA VAL A 47 -20.44 3.84 -0.01
C VAL A 47 -20.86 2.43 -0.40
N ARG A 48 -21.46 2.31 -1.58
CA ARG A 48 -21.71 1.03 -2.23
C ARG A 48 -21.14 1.06 -3.64
N SER A 49 -20.37 0.04 -4.00
CA SER A 49 -19.79 -0.10 -5.32
C SER A 49 -19.91 -1.53 -5.82
N ALA A 50 -20.45 -1.72 -7.03
CA ALA A 50 -20.43 -3.01 -7.72
C ALA A 50 -19.04 -3.34 -8.33
N GLY A 51 -18.07 -2.44 -8.17
CA GLY A 51 -16.75 -2.51 -8.78
C GLY A 51 -16.27 -1.11 -9.16
N SER A 52 -15.12 -0.72 -8.63
CA SER A 52 -14.47 0.54 -8.95
C SER A 52 -12.97 0.35 -9.07
N ILE A 53 -12.37 1.05 -10.04
CA ILE A 53 -10.91 1.06 -10.26
C ILE A 53 -10.43 2.50 -10.20
N ALA A 54 -9.39 2.75 -9.41
CA ALA A 54 -8.75 4.05 -9.31
C ALA A 54 -7.23 3.92 -9.43
N SER A 55 -6.59 4.94 -10.00
CA SER A 55 -5.12 4.98 -10.15
C SER A 55 -4.52 6.10 -9.32
N TYR A 56 -3.64 5.70 -8.42
CA TYR A 56 -2.88 6.55 -7.51
C TYR A 56 -1.39 6.48 -7.82
N VAL A 57 -0.62 7.27 -7.09
CA VAL A 57 0.85 7.20 -7.11
C VAL A 57 1.34 7.04 -5.69
N GLY A 58 2.39 6.24 -5.51
CA GLY A 58 2.93 5.92 -4.21
C GLY A 58 4.43 5.74 -4.22
N SER A 59 4.95 5.24 -3.10
CA SER A 59 6.32 4.77 -2.99
C SER A 59 6.30 3.40 -2.32
N LEU A 60 7.28 2.56 -2.66
CA LEU A 60 7.46 1.21 -2.16
C LEU A 60 8.91 1.06 -1.73
N ALA A 61 9.14 0.56 -0.52
CA ALA A 61 10.46 0.27 0.00
C ALA A 61 10.47 -1.08 0.71
N PHE A 62 11.55 -1.83 0.50
CA PHE A 62 11.90 -2.99 1.30
C PHE A 62 13.20 -2.66 2.03
N THR A 63 13.20 -2.80 3.35
CA THR A 63 14.39 -2.61 4.18
C THR A 63 14.79 -3.95 4.80
N SER A 64 15.92 -3.98 5.51
CA SER A 64 16.27 -5.17 6.30
C SER A 64 15.25 -5.48 7.40
N GLN A 65 14.37 -4.54 7.75
CA GLN A 65 13.43 -4.66 8.86
C GLN A 65 11.96 -4.80 8.46
N ARG A 66 11.54 -4.19 7.34
CA ARG A 66 10.11 -4.11 7.00
C ARG A 66 9.82 -3.90 5.52
N VAL A 67 8.53 -4.07 5.19
CA VAL A 67 7.88 -3.54 4.00
C VAL A 67 7.23 -2.20 4.33
N LEU A 68 7.51 -1.18 3.52
CA LEU A 68 6.87 0.12 3.61
C LEU A 68 6.28 0.51 2.25
N GLY A 69 4.99 0.84 2.22
CA GLY A 69 4.30 1.33 1.04
C GLY A 69 3.44 2.53 1.39
N THR A 70 3.55 3.60 0.61
CA THR A 70 2.78 4.82 0.82
C THR A 70 1.91 5.12 -0.38
N LEU A 71 0.74 5.72 -0.16
CA LEU A 71 -0.15 6.23 -1.20
C LEU A 71 -0.26 7.75 -1.08
N SER A 72 -0.01 8.45 -2.18
CA SER A 72 -0.18 9.90 -2.25
C SER A 72 -1.40 10.24 -3.10
N VAL A 73 -2.37 10.93 -2.49
CA VAL A 73 -3.51 11.53 -3.20
C VAL A 73 -3.28 13.02 -3.45
N VAL A 74 -2.50 13.67 -2.59
CA VAL A 74 -2.08 15.08 -2.70
C VAL A 74 -0.57 15.23 -2.44
N PRO A 75 0.09 16.30 -2.95
CA PRO A 75 1.50 16.54 -2.68
C PRO A 75 1.81 16.58 -1.18
N LYS A 76 2.94 15.99 -0.77
CA LYS A 76 3.45 15.98 0.62
C LYS A 76 2.59 15.22 1.65
N LEU A 77 1.46 14.63 1.26
CA LEU A 77 0.65 13.77 2.12
C LEU A 77 0.64 12.35 1.53
N ALA A 78 1.61 11.55 1.97
CA ALA A 78 1.73 10.15 1.63
C ALA A 78 1.25 9.31 2.82
N GLY A 79 0.00 8.81 2.75
CA GLY A 79 -0.53 7.92 3.77
C GLY A 79 0.18 6.57 3.72
N ARG A 80 0.61 6.05 4.87
CA ARG A 80 1.16 4.70 4.96
C ARG A 80 0.02 3.71 4.71
N VAL A 81 0.22 2.85 3.73
CA VAL A 81 -0.71 1.80 3.31
C VAL A 81 -0.23 0.44 3.82
N ILE A 82 1.07 0.22 3.83
CA ILE A 82 1.68 -0.91 4.51
C ILE A 82 2.93 -0.42 5.22
N ASP A 83 3.09 -0.84 6.47
CA ASP A 83 4.27 -0.57 7.30
C ASP A 83 4.40 -1.74 8.27
N VAL A 84 4.94 -2.86 7.76
CA VAL A 84 4.92 -4.16 8.44
C VAL A 84 6.33 -4.70 8.52
N ARG A 85 6.77 -4.99 9.74
CA ARG A 85 8.06 -5.63 9.98
C ARG A 85 8.05 -7.08 9.52
N TRP A 86 9.20 -7.58 9.06
CA TRP A 86 9.34 -8.97 8.63
C TRP A 86 9.06 -9.98 9.75
N ASP A 87 9.37 -9.59 10.99
CA ASP A 87 9.19 -10.37 12.23
C ASP A 87 7.83 -10.15 12.90
N ALA A 88 6.95 -9.33 12.33
CA ALA A 88 5.61 -9.10 12.87
C ALA A 88 4.78 -10.39 12.87
N GLN A 89 3.80 -10.47 13.77
CA GLN A 89 2.83 -11.56 13.76
C GLN A 89 2.04 -11.56 12.45
N GLN A 90 1.87 -12.74 11.86
CA GLN A 90 1.27 -12.92 10.54
C GLN A 90 -0.22 -13.23 10.68
N THR A 91 -0.96 -12.22 11.13
CA THR A 91 -2.39 -12.28 11.37
C THR A 91 -3.08 -11.07 10.82
N GLY A 92 -4.38 -11.18 10.59
CA GLY A 92 -5.22 -10.06 10.22
C GLY A 92 -5.85 -10.22 8.84
N ALA A 93 -6.70 -9.26 8.52
CA ALA A 93 -7.54 -9.29 7.33
C ALA A 93 -6.80 -8.96 6.03
N ALA A 94 -5.68 -8.22 6.11
CA ALA A 94 -4.92 -7.80 4.94
C ALA A 94 -3.78 -8.77 4.65
N THR A 95 -3.65 -9.16 3.40
CA THR A 95 -2.52 -9.93 2.89
C THR A 95 -1.70 -9.11 1.90
N ALA A 96 -0.39 -9.31 1.94
CA ALA A 96 0.57 -8.71 1.04
C ALA A 96 1.36 -9.80 0.31
N GLU A 97 1.47 -9.69 -1.00
CA GLU A 97 2.28 -10.58 -1.84
C GLU A 97 3.28 -9.77 -2.67
N ILE A 98 4.56 -10.15 -2.58
CA ILE A 98 5.68 -9.52 -3.28
C ILE A 98 6.12 -10.43 -4.42
N SER A 99 6.13 -9.89 -5.64
CA SER A 99 6.58 -10.55 -6.86
C SER A 99 7.52 -9.65 -7.67
N ASP A 100 7.97 -10.15 -8.82
CA ASP A 100 8.73 -9.39 -9.82
C ASP A 100 7.95 -8.19 -10.37
N THR A 101 6.61 -8.28 -10.42
CA THR A 101 5.73 -7.21 -10.90
C THR A 101 5.35 -6.16 -9.85
N GLY A 102 5.73 -6.37 -8.59
CA GLY A 102 5.53 -5.39 -7.54
C GLY A 102 5.00 -5.97 -6.23
N LEU A 103 4.14 -5.19 -5.59
CA LEU A 103 3.46 -5.57 -4.34
C LEU A 103 1.95 -5.55 -4.56
N GLN A 104 1.32 -6.69 -4.33
CA GLN A 104 -0.13 -6.85 -4.28
C GLN A 104 -0.58 -6.84 -2.82
N LEU A 105 -1.58 -6.02 -2.51
CA LEU A 105 -2.30 -6.04 -1.24
C LEU A 105 -3.74 -6.46 -1.53
N ASP A 106 -4.24 -7.41 -0.76
CA ASP A 106 -5.63 -7.88 -0.80
C ASP A 106 -6.22 -7.85 0.59
N LEU A 107 -7.50 -7.49 0.67
CA LEU A 107 -8.21 -7.32 1.92
C LEU A 107 -9.68 -7.74 1.73
N ASP A 108 -10.10 -8.77 2.45
CA ASP A 108 -11.52 -9.00 2.72
C ASP A 108 -11.95 -8.02 3.81
N ILE A 109 -12.74 -7.02 3.41
CA ILE A 109 -13.11 -5.93 4.32
C ILE A 109 -14.10 -6.39 5.39
N GLY A 110 -14.78 -7.53 5.21
CA GLY A 110 -15.67 -8.09 6.22
C GLY A 110 -14.93 -8.62 7.45
N HIS A 111 -13.64 -8.97 7.30
CA HIS A 111 -12.78 -9.31 8.43
C HIS A 111 -12.24 -8.09 9.19
N VAL A 112 -12.43 -6.87 8.66
CA VAL A 112 -12.02 -5.62 9.32
C VAL A 112 -13.12 -5.07 10.22
N ASP A 113 -14.35 -5.03 9.72
CA ASP A 113 -15.53 -4.57 10.46
C ASP A 113 -16.77 -5.33 9.97
N ALA A 114 -17.61 -5.78 10.88
CA ALA A 114 -18.80 -6.57 10.58
C ALA A 114 -19.83 -5.82 9.70
N LYS A 115 -19.76 -4.47 9.63
CA LYS A 115 -20.61 -3.64 8.77
C LYS A 115 -20.11 -3.59 7.32
N PHE A 116 -18.90 -4.09 7.06
CA PHE A 116 -18.27 -4.04 5.74
C PHE A 116 -18.46 -5.36 5.03
N HIS A 117 -18.65 -5.29 3.71
CA HIS A 117 -18.78 -6.48 2.87
C HIS A 117 -18.08 -6.27 1.54
N GLY A 118 -17.23 -7.20 1.13
CA GLY A 118 -16.58 -7.21 -0.17
C GLY A 118 -15.06 -7.23 -0.08
N GLU A 119 -14.40 -6.68 -1.10
CA GLU A 119 -12.97 -6.80 -1.29
C GLU A 119 -12.35 -5.45 -1.67
N LEU A 120 -11.15 -5.22 -1.15
CA LEU A 120 -10.27 -4.12 -1.52
C LEU A 120 -8.92 -4.69 -1.93
N SER A 121 -8.40 -4.25 -3.07
CA SER A 121 -7.03 -4.57 -3.47
C SER A 121 -6.25 -3.36 -3.96
N LEU A 122 -4.95 -3.37 -3.70
CA LEU A 122 -3.99 -2.35 -4.13
C LEU A 122 -2.79 -3.04 -4.79
N HIS A 123 -2.50 -2.70 -6.03
CA HIS A 123 -1.32 -3.19 -6.74
C HIS A 123 -0.34 -2.06 -6.97
N PHE A 124 0.80 -2.10 -6.27
CA PHE A 124 1.97 -1.26 -6.51
C PHE A 124 2.77 -1.85 -7.66
N LYS A 125 2.75 -1.21 -8.82
CA LYS A 125 3.41 -1.72 -10.03
C LYS A 125 4.88 -1.30 -10.05
N ALA A 126 5.77 -2.24 -9.82
CA ALA A 126 7.19 -1.99 -9.73
C ALA A 126 7.96 -3.19 -10.29
N ASP A 127 9.02 -2.93 -11.06
CA ASP A 127 9.91 -3.98 -11.54
C ASP A 127 10.93 -4.29 -10.42
N ILE A 128 10.82 -5.48 -9.83
CA ILE A 128 11.66 -5.92 -8.70
C ILE A 128 12.53 -7.09 -9.18
N GLY A 129 13.85 -6.87 -9.21
CA GLY A 129 14.81 -7.87 -9.66
C GLY A 129 14.92 -9.09 -8.73
N ASP A 130 15.30 -10.23 -9.30
CA ASP A 130 15.52 -11.49 -8.57
C ASP A 130 16.57 -11.37 -7.45
N ASP A 131 17.55 -10.49 -7.61
CA ASP A 131 18.57 -10.21 -6.60
C ASP A 131 17.96 -9.56 -5.34
N VAL A 132 16.91 -8.76 -5.49
CA VAL A 132 16.13 -8.22 -4.39
C VAL A 132 15.22 -9.30 -3.81
N LEU A 133 14.45 -10.00 -4.66
CA LEU A 133 13.46 -11.00 -4.23
C LEU A 133 14.09 -12.19 -3.49
N SER A 134 15.34 -12.52 -3.78
CA SER A 134 16.11 -13.57 -3.09
C SER A 134 16.65 -13.14 -1.72
N ARG A 135 16.77 -11.82 -1.47
CA ARG A 135 17.21 -11.25 -0.19
C ARG A 135 16.07 -10.99 0.79
N LEU A 136 14.82 -11.00 0.33
CA LEU A 136 13.67 -10.78 1.18
C LEU A 136 13.50 -11.95 2.16
N PRO A 137 13.29 -11.69 3.47
CA PRO A 137 13.03 -12.76 4.44
C PRO A 137 11.78 -13.58 4.11
N ARG A 138 10.81 -12.96 3.44
CA ARG A 138 9.53 -13.57 3.02
C ARG A 138 8.90 -12.76 1.90
N ARG A 139 8.00 -13.41 1.15
CA ARG A 139 7.27 -12.79 0.03
C ARG A 139 5.77 -12.62 0.29
N SER A 140 5.23 -13.28 1.31
CA SER A 140 3.84 -13.14 1.72
C SER A 140 3.76 -12.66 3.16
N LEU A 141 2.97 -11.62 3.44
CA LEU A 141 2.70 -11.11 4.78
C LEU A 141 1.20 -11.03 5.07
N ALA A 142 0.82 -11.17 6.33
CA ALA A 142 -0.53 -10.86 6.81
C ALA A 142 -0.45 -9.84 7.94
N PHE A 143 -1.36 -8.87 7.96
CA PHE A 143 -1.40 -7.80 8.96
C PHE A 143 -2.81 -7.28 9.22
N ASP A 144 -3.03 -6.75 10.41
CA ASP A 144 -4.27 -6.09 10.78
C ASP A 144 -4.32 -4.66 10.22
N VAL A 145 -5.51 -4.24 9.83
CA VAL A 145 -5.79 -2.86 9.39
C VAL A 145 -7.01 -2.31 10.11
N PRO A 146 -6.99 -1.04 10.55
CA PRO A 146 -8.16 -0.42 11.15
C PRO A 146 -9.24 -0.08 10.09
N PRO A 147 -10.53 0.05 10.46
CA PRO A 147 -11.60 0.40 9.51
C PRO A 147 -11.35 1.68 8.69
N GLU A 148 -10.72 2.69 9.30
CA GLU A 148 -10.28 3.94 8.64
C GLU A 148 -9.37 3.72 7.41
N TYR A 149 -8.64 2.60 7.37
CA TYR A 149 -7.83 2.21 6.22
C TYR A 149 -8.69 2.03 4.97
N VAL A 150 -9.82 1.33 5.09
CA VAL A 150 -10.75 1.04 4.00
C VAL A 150 -11.34 2.34 3.47
N PHE A 151 -11.80 3.22 4.37
CA PHE A 151 -12.35 4.54 4.01
C PHE A 151 -11.34 5.41 3.25
N ARG A 152 -10.09 5.48 3.72
CA ARG A 152 -9.01 6.21 3.03
C ARG A 152 -8.72 5.64 1.66
N ALA A 153 -8.67 4.31 1.52
CA ALA A 153 -8.40 3.65 0.25
C ALA A 153 -9.52 3.85 -0.78
N VAL A 154 -10.79 3.91 -0.34
CA VAL A 154 -11.92 4.21 -1.23
C VAL A 154 -12.12 5.71 -1.49
N GLY A 155 -11.45 6.57 -0.73
CA GLY A 155 -11.44 8.03 -0.91
C GLY A 155 -12.64 8.74 -0.29
N VAL A 156 -13.16 8.24 0.83
CA VAL A 156 -14.24 8.89 1.59
C VAL A 156 -13.81 9.18 3.02
N THR A 157 -14.42 10.19 3.63
CA THR A 157 -14.15 10.57 5.01
C THR A 157 -14.69 9.51 5.96
N TYR A 158 -13.86 9.08 6.91
CA TYR A 158 -14.30 8.21 7.99
C TYR A 158 -15.12 9.02 9.02
N SER A 159 -16.34 8.57 9.32
CA SER A 159 -17.16 9.07 10.43
C SER A 159 -17.45 7.88 11.35
N PRO A 160 -16.78 7.77 12.52
CA PRO A 160 -16.97 6.67 13.46
C PRO A 160 -18.37 6.64 14.08
#